data_AF-A0A3N1HES8-F1
#
_entry.id   AF-A0A3N1HES8-F1
#
_cell.length_a   1.000
_cell.length_b   1.000
_cell.length_c   1.000
_cell.angle_alpha   90.00
_cell.angle_beta   90.00
_cell.angle_gamma   90.00
#
_symmetry.space_group_name_H-M   'P 1'
#
loop_
_entity.id
_entity.type
_entity.pdbx_description
1 polymer ?
#
loop_
_entity_poly.entity_id
_entity_poly.type
_entity_poly.pdbx_seq_one_letter_code
_entity_poly.pdbx_strand_id
1 'polypeptide(L)'
;MKGKHRAQFRPAALPTRLYGDVVESDNGRAQHRTIIVVDVEKFTHGSRTNADQLVVRAVLYRSLRRAFGESGIPWDSCHREDRGDGVFVLVPPEVPKTLVVERLPGALARALAEHGEVAGRAGERVRVRMAVHAGEVHPDRHGFTSASINLAFRLVDAPQLKSALARSPGVLALVLSSWCYDEVAWHSRVVDPRTFRRVDVVVKDTAATAWIARPDHPYPPARAGRPAWRGRAAVVLASLIALSTTAAADRPGARGDTVTGLGDAFPGDREFLAHVVNLATGKCLARNGAYTHPDDSEKDGEDIYQWECADSHNPGHFVVLAPVAGGDWEIRSSVRADLCLAADDEPETDQHFRACRPGDDRQRWGVRRIRGRAPDAVVVENRGAGGCLAHQGGRPDVHIQVFRRDCRPFGQDEVGWSIRPYAMPGRRSCGEPWRGPVRNNGTGRRLADGTGTASTAPAVSIVAVDESAHGCRVSISGTPGTWVLESLTGEDWVRVHAARDLSACLAAVDGGVAARRCDGSRSQQWELG
;
A
#
# COMPACT_ATOMS: atom_id res chain seq x y z
N MET A 1 -25.84 61.58 12.47
CA MET A 1 -26.51 60.36 11.92
C MET A 1 -25.73 59.97 10.66
N LYS A 2 -24.74 59.08 10.79
CA LYS A 2 -24.77 57.61 10.59
C LYS A 2 -25.06 57.21 9.13
N GLY A 3 -24.03 56.61 8.50
CA GLY A 3 -24.10 56.01 7.17
C GLY A 3 -22.72 55.74 6.55
N LYS A 4 -21.74 55.18 7.28
CA LYS A 4 -20.42 54.82 6.74
C LYS A 4 -20.54 53.59 5.82
N HIS A 5 -20.24 53.76 4.54
CA HIS A 5 -20.04 52.67 3.58
C HIS A 5 -18.82 51.82 3.99
N ARG A 6 -19.05 50.54 4.24
CA ARG A 6 -17.99 49.55 4.49
C ARG A 6 -17.70 48.85 3.16
N ALA A 7 -16.61 49.23 2.50
CA ALA A 7 -16.11 48.51 1.34
C ALA A 7 -15.72 47.09 1.76
N GLN A 8 -16.33 46.10 1.12
CA GLN A 8 -16.09 44.69 1.36
C GLN A 8 -14.79 44.29 0.64
N PHE A 9 -13.70 44.15 1.40
CA PHE A 9 -12.45 43.58 0.89
C PHE A 9 -12.72 42.14 0.44
N ARG A 10 -12.76 41.90 -0.88
CA ARG A 10 -12.56 40.56 -1.45
C ARG A 10 -11.05 40.30 -1.43
N PRO A 11 -10.55 39.24 -0.75
CA PRO A 11 -9.15 38.88 -0.89
C PRO A 11 -8.92 38.43 -2.33
N ALA A 12 -7.97 39.06 -3.01
CA ALA A 12 -7.50 38.62 -4.32
C ALA A 12 -6.93 37.20 -4.17
N ALA A 13 -7.36 36.28 -5.03
CA ALA A 13 -6.76 34.95 -5.13
C ALA A 13 -5.27 35.12 -5.48
N LEU A 14 -4.39 34.59 -4.64
CA LEU A 14 -2.96 34.57 -4.93
C LEU A 14 -2.71 33.51 -6.02
N PRO A 15 -2.11 33.87 -7.16
CA PRO A 15 -1.82 32.92 -8.21
C PRO A 15 -0.68 31.99 -7.77
N THR A 16 -0.92 30.68 -7.80
CA THR A 16 0.15 29.68 -7.68
C THR A 16 0.87 29.62 -9.03
N ARG A 17 2.12 30.07 -9.09
CA ARG A 17 2.96 29.95 -10.28
C ARG A 17 3.41 28.50 -10.47
N LEU A 18 2.94 27.87 -11.54
CA LEU A 18 3.67 26.81 -12.24
C LEU A 18 4.12 27.37 -13.58
N TYR A 19 5.25 26.89 -14.10
CA TYR A 19 5.89 27.34 -15.33
C TYR A 19 4.91 27.73 -16.45
N GLY A 20 5.02 28.97 -16.93
CA GLY A 20 4.53 29.40 -18.25
C GLY A 20 3.06 29.76 -18.39
N ASP A 21 2.14 28.93 -17.91
CA ASP A 21 0.70 29.10 -18.18
C ASP A 21 -0.12 29.21 -16.90
N VAL A 22 -0.98 30.23 -16.85
CA VAL A 22 -1.95 30.43 -15.76
C VAL A 22 -3.00 29.32 -15.86
N VAL A 23 -2.83 28.23 -15.12
CA VAL A 23 -3.93 27.29 -14.88
C VAL A 23 -4.83 27.95 -13.82
N GLU A 24 -5.85 28.67 -14.29
CA GLU A 24 -6.94 29.12 -13.44
C GLU A 24 -7.65 27.87 -12.87
N SER A 25 -7.24 27.49 -11.65
CA SER A 25 -8.12 26.78 -10.73
C SER A 25 -9.24 27.75 -10.40
N ASP A 26 -10.37 27.58 -11.07
CA ASP A 26 -11.53 28.44 -10.88
C ASP A 26 -12.15 28.16 -9.49
N ASN A 27 -11.52 28.67 -8.43
CA ASN A 27 -11.98 28.70 -7.03
C ASN A 27 -12.53 27.39 -6.43
N GLY A 28 -12.22 26.24 -7.02
CA GLY A 28 -12.72 24.94 -6.59
C GLY A 28 -12.05 24.47 -5.31
N ARG A 29 -12.52 24.92 -4.14
CA ARG A 29 -12.13 24.30 -2.86
C ARG A 29 -12.37 22.80 -2.96
N ALA A 30 -11.45 22.01 -2.39
CA ALA A 30 -11.63 20.58 -2.24
C ALA A 30 -12.99 20.29 -1.58
N GLN A 31 -13.74 19.35 -2.14
CA GLN A 31 -15.04 18.95 -1.63
C GLN A 31 -15.04 17.46 -1.33
N HIS A 32 -15.42 17.09 -0.13
CA HIS A 32 -15.56 15.69 0.25
C HIS A 32 -16.81 15.06 -0.37
N ARG A 33 -16.68 14.31 -1.47
CA ARG A 33 -17.81 13.72 -2.19
C ARG A 33 -17.81 12.20 -2.11
N THR A 34 -19.00 11.62 -2.25
CA THR A 34 -19.11 10.17 -2.48
C THR A 34 -18.87 9.90 -3.95
N ILE A 35 -17.96 8.97 -4.23
CA ILE A 35 -17.53 8.61 -5.56
C ILE A 35 -18.10 7.24 -5.89
N ILE A 36 -18.79 7.13 -7.02
CA ILE A 36 -19.36 5.89 -7.52
C ILE A 36 -18.84 5.67 -8.94
N VAL A 37 -18.30 4.48 -9.20
CA VAL A 37 -17.94 4.04 -10.55
C VAL A 37 -18.69 2.76 -10.84
N VAL A 38 -19.42 2.73 -11.96
CA VAL A 38 -20.14 1.54 -12.43
C VAL A 38 -19.59 1.16 -13.80
N ASP A 39 -19.34 -0.12 -14.00
CA ASP A 39 -18.72 -0.65 -15.21
C ASP A 39 -19.41 -1.96 -15.64
N VAL A 40 -19.66 -2.13 -16.94
CA VAL A 40 -20.41 -3.25 -17.51
C VAL A 40 -19.50 -4.43 -17.85
N GLU A 41 -19.87 -5.62 -17.37
CA GLU A 41 -19.17 -6.85 -17.72
C GLU A 41 -19.26 -7.14 -19.24
N LYS A 42 -18.10 -7.39 -19.87
CA LYS A 42 -17.98 -7.86 -21.26
C LYS A 42 -18.64 -6.92 -22.29
N PHE A 43 -18.62 -5.60 -22.08
CA PHE A 43 -19.27 -4.62 -22.97
C PHE A 43 -18.84 -4.78 -24.44
N THR A 44 -17.54 -4.91 -24.68
CA THR A 44 -16.93 -5.02 -26.02
C THR A 44 -16.73 -6.46 -26.51
N HIS A 45 -17.30 -7.46 -25.83
CA HIS A 45 -17.12 -8.86 -26.23
C HIS A 45 -17.78 -9.12 -27.60
N GLY A 46 -17.12 -9.90 -28.47
CA GLY A 46 -17.55 -10.12 -29.86
C GLY A 46 -18.93 -10.79 -30.04
N SER A 47 -19.55 -11.25 -28.94
CA SER A 47 -20.93 -11.74 -28.92
C SER A 47 -21.98 -10.63 -28.84
N ARG A 48 -21.59 -9.37 -28.63
CA ARG A 48 -22.50 -8.20 -28.62
C ARG A 48 -22.35 -7.41 -29.91
N THR A 49 -23.48 -7.17 -30.57
CA THR A 49 -23.55 -6.24 -31.70
C THR A 49 -23.61 -4.79 -31.21
N ASN A 50 -23.40 -3.82 -32.11
CA ASN A 50 -23.58 -2.40 -31.78
C ASN A 50 -25.00 -2.09 -31.29
N ALA A 51 -26.02 -2.77 -31.83
CA ALA A 51 -27.39 -2.64 -31.37
C ALA A 51 -27.55 -3.14 -29.92
N ASP A 52 -26.91 -4.25 -29.57
CA ASP A 52 -26.91 -4.77 -28.19
C ASP A 52 -26.19 -3.80 -27.24
N GLN A 53 -25.08 -3.20 -27.65
CA GLN A 53 -24.35 -2.19 -26.85
C GLN A 53 -25.21 -0.94 -26.58
N LEU A 54 -25.99 -0.47 -27.56
CA LEU A 54 -26.93 0.63 -27.36
C LEU A 54 -28.05 0.27 -26.37
N VAL A 55 -28.60 -0.94 -26.46
CA VAL A 55 -29.60 -1.44 -25.49
C VAL A 55 -28.99 -1.52 -24.09
N VAL A 56 -27.81 -2.11 -23.95
CA VAL A 56 -27.08 -2.23 -22.68
C VAL A 56 -26.85 -0.86 -22.04
N ARG A 57 -26.41 0.14 -22.82
CA ARG A 57 -26.24 1.53 -22.33
C ARG A 57 -27.57 2.12 -21.86
N ALA A 58 -28.63 1.99 -22.66
CA ALA A 58 -29.95 2.52 -22.30
C ALA A 58 -30.50 1.87 -21.01
N VAL A 59 -30.29 0.56 -20.85
CA VAL A 59 -30.67 -0.19 -19.65
C VAL A 59 -29.87 0.28 -18.44
N LEU A 60 -28.55 0.40 -18.56
CA LEU A 60 -27.69 0.87 -17.48
C LEU A 60 -28.15 2.22 -16.92
N TYR A 61 -28.37 3.21 -17.79
CA TYR A 61 -28.79 4.55 -17.36
C TYR A 61 -30.21 4.56 -16.78
N ARG A 62 -31.16 3.81 -17.35
CA ARG A 62 -32.52 3.70 -16.77
C ARG A 62 -32.48 3.04 -15.39
N SER A 63 -31.71 1.96 -15.23
CA SER A 63 -31.58 1.25 -13.96
C SER A 63 -30.87 2.10 -12.91
N LEU A 64 -29.81 2.84 -13.27
CA LEU A 64 -29.16 3.79 -12.36
C LEU A 64 -30.12 4.90 -11.92
N ARG A 65 -30.82 5.55 -12.86
CA ARG A 65 -31.76 6.62 -12.51
C ARG A 65 -32.85 6.14 -11.56
N ARG A 66 -33.42 4.95 -11.83
CA ARG A 66 -34.41 4.32 -10.95
C ARG A 66 -33.83 3.99 -9.58
N ALA A 67 -32.67 3.35 -9.53
CA ALA A 67 -32.02 2.93 -8.28
C ALA A 67 -31.63 4.11 -7.38
N PHE A 68 -31.14 5.22 -7.98
CA PHE A 68 -30.88 6.46 -7.25
C PHE A 68 -32.16 7.05 -6.65
N GLY A 69 -33.23 7.12 -7.45
CA GLY A 69 -34.54 7.60 -7.00
C GLY A 69 -35.11 6.76 -5.83
N GLU A 70 -35.11 5.44 -5.97
CA GLU A 70 -35.57 4.51 -4.92
C GLU A 70 -34.70 4.55 -3.65
N SER A 71 -33.42 4.92 -3.79
CA SER A 71 -32.50 5.08 -2.67
C SER A 71 -32.59 6.44 -1.97
N GLY A 72 -33.39 7.37 -2.51
CA GLY A 72 -33.50 8.74 -2.00
C GLY A 72 -32.28 9.62 -2.35
N ILE A 73 -31.51 9.25 -3.38
CA ILE A 73 -30.35 10.01 -3.84
C ILE A 73 -30.80 10.87 -5.04
N PRO A 74 -30.67 12.21 -4.98
CA PRO A 74 -31.14 13.10 -6.04
C PRO A 74 -30.25 12.97 -7.29
N TRP A 75 -30.64 12.11 -8.23
CA TRP A 75 -29.89 11.82 -9.47
C TRP A 75 -29.46 13.07 -10.23
N ASP A 76 -30.35 14.07 -10.31
CA ASP A 76 -30.09 15.30 -11.08
C ASP A 76 -29.17 16.30 -10.37
N SER A 77 -28.93 16.12 -9.07
CA SER A 77 -27.94 16.88 -8.31
C SER A 77 -26.54 16.23 -8.34
N CYS A 78 -26.42 15.02 -8.86
CA CYS A 78 -25.13 14.33 -9.00
C CYS A 78 -24.40 14.78 -10.27
N HIS A 79 -23.08 14.99 -10.15
CA HIS A 79 -22.21 15.08 -11.33
C HIS A 79 -22.04 13.68 -11.92
N ARG A 80 -22.13 13.56 -13.25
CA ARG A 80 -22.14 12.29 -13.97
C ARG A 80 -21.28 12.41 -15.22
N GLU A 81 -20.45 11.41 -15.49
CA GLU A 81 -19.69 11.29 -16.73
C GLU A 81 -19.94 9.92 -17.37
N ASP A 82 -20.20 9.95 -18.68
CA ASP A 82 -20.32 8.76 -19.51
C ASP A 82 -18.93 8.21 -19.86
N ARG A 83 -18.73 6.91 -19.69
CA ARG A 83 -17.45 6.25 -20.00
C ARG A 83 -17.54 5.25 -21.15
N GLY A 84 -18.65 5.20 -21.88
CA GLY A 84 -18.89 4.22 -22.93
C GLY A 84 -19.46 2.91 -22.39
N ASP A 85 -18.68 2.20 -21.61
CA ASP A 85 -19.03 0.92 -20.97
C ASP A 85 -19.36 1.06 -19.47
N GLY A 86 -19.37 2.29 -18.96
CA GLY A 86 -19.61 2.59 -17.56
C GLY A 86 -20.10 4.02 -17.31
N VAL A 87 -20.37 4.31 -16.03
CA VAL A 87 -20.79 5.62 -15.54
C VAL A 87 -19.99 5.98 -14.30
N PHE A 88 -19.41 7.18 -14.30
CA PHE A 88 -18.79 7.79 -13.13
C PHE A 88 -19.73 8.83 -12.53
N VAL A 89 -19.94 8.78 -11.21
CA VAL A 89 -20.87 9.65 -10.50
C VAL A 89 -20.21 10.23 -9.25
N LEU A 90 -20.33 11.55 -9.07
CA LEU A 90 -20.01 12.21 -7.81
C LEU A 90 -21.30 12.67 -7.14
N VAL A 91 -21.57 12.11 -5.98
CA VAL A 91 -22.72 12.46 -5.15
C VAL A 91 -22.37 13.67 -4.26
N PRO A 92 -23.24 14.68 -4.14
CA PRO A 92 -23.02 15.85 -3.30
C PRO A 92 -22.72 15.51 -1.83
N PRO A 93 -21.94 16.34 -1.13
CA PRO A 93 -21.54 16.11 0.26
C PRO A 93 -22.73 16.03 1.23
N GLU A 94 -23.86 16.66 0.90
CA GLU A 94 -25.07 16.71 1.73
C GLU A 94 -25.83 15.37 1.75
N VAL A 95 -25.58 14.49 0.77
CA VAL A 95 -26.24 13.19 0.71
C VAL A 95 -25.56 12.22 1.68
N PRO A 96 -26.31 11.60 2.61
CA PRO A 96 -25.76 10.62 3.53
C PRO A 96 -25.18 9.41 2.77
N LYS A 97 -23.93 9.07 3.09
CA LYS A 97 -23.20 7.95 2.48
C LYS A 97 -23.86 6.60 2.76
N THR A 98 -24.62 6.49 3.85
CA THR A 98 -25.46 5.33 4.16
C THR A 98 -26.48 5.05 3.05
N LEU A 99 -27.08 6.06 2.41
CA LEU A 99 -27.99 5.83 1.28
C LEU A 99 -27.27 5.15 0.10
N VAL A 100 -26.02 5.54 -0.16
CA VAL A 100 -25.19 4.99 -1.24
C VAL A 100 -24.72 3.57 -0.93
N VAL A 101 -24.36 3.27 0.33
CA VAL A 101 -23.82 1.95 0.70
C VAL A 101 -24.95 0.95 1.00
N GLU A 102 -26.02 1.38 1.65
CA GLU A 102 -27.07 0.49 2.17
C GLU A 102 -28.20 0.23 1.18
N ARG A 103 -28.55 1.21 0.33
CA ARG A 103 -29.77 1.13 -0.50
C ARG A 103 -29.46 1.00 -1.98
N LEU A 104 -28.54 1.82 -2.49
CA LEU A 104 -28.25 1.91 -3.92
C LEU A 104 -27.83 0.58 -4.56
N PRO A 105 -26.94 -0.24 -3.96
CA PRO A 105 -26.47 -1.46 -4.62
C PRO A 105 -27.59 -2.50 -4.79
N GLY A 106 -28.45 -2.65 -3.79
CA GLY A 106 -29.62 -3.54 -3.84
C GLY A 106 -30.68 -3.06 -4.83
N ALA A 107 -30.99 -1.76 -4.82
CA ALA A 107 -31.93 -1.16 -5.77
C ALA A 107 -31.45 -1.31 -7.23
N LEU A 108 -30.16 -1.09 -7.47
CA LEU A 108 -29.55 -1.25 -8.79
C LEU A 108 -29.57 -2.72 -9.25
N ALA A 109 -29.19 -3.65 -8.37
CA ALA A 109 -29.21 -5.07 -8.71
C ALA A 109 -30.63 -5.55 -9.06
N ARG A 110 -31.65 -5.13 -8.30
CA ARG A 110 -33.04 -5.44 -8.60
C ARG A 110 -33.48 -4.86 -9.96
N ALA A 111 -33.20 -3.58 -10.23
CA ALA A 111 -33.56 -2.95 -11.49
C ALA A 111 -32.90 -3.63 -12.71
N LEU A 112 -31.67 -4.11 -12.57
CA LEU A 112 -30.97 -4.87 -13.61
C LEU A 112 -31.52 -6.29 -13.77
N ALA A 113 -31.86 -6.97 -12.68
CA ALA A 113 -32.45 -8.29 -12.70
C ALA A 113 -33.83 -8.28 -13.39
N GLU A 114 -34.69 -7.31 -13.06
CA GLU A 114 -36.01 -7.13 -13.69
C GLU A 114 -35.89 -6.97 -15.22
N HIS A 115 -34.87 -6.24 -15.71
CA HIS A 115 -34.60 -6.18 -17.17
C HIS A 115 -34.12 -7.52 -17.72
N GLY A 116 -33.26 -8.23 -16.98
CA GLY A 116 -32.72 -9.52 -17.38
C GLY A 116 -33.79 -10.60 -17.62
N GLU A 117 -34.90 -10.56 -16.87
CA GLU A 117 -36.06 -11.46 -17.05
C GLU A 117 -36.84 -11.18 -18.34
N VAL A 118 -36.86 -9.91 -18.79
CA VAL A 118 -37.59 -9.48 -19.99
C VAL A 118 -36.70 -9.48 -21.25
N ALA A 119 -35.38 -9.50 -21.08
CA ALA A 119 -34.41 -9.49 -22.17
C ALA A 119 -34.51 -10.77 -23.02
N GLY A 120 -34.96 -10.63 -24.27
CA GLY A 120 -35.14 -11.74 -25.21
C GLY A 120 -33.82 -12.32 -25.73
N ARG A 121 -32.70 -11.57 -25.62
CA ARG A 121 -31.38 -11.99 -26.10
C ARG A 121 -30.32 -11.94 -25.00
N ALA A 122 -29.44 -12.94 -24.97
CA ALA A 122 -28.34 -12.99 -24.00
C ALA A 122 -27.39 -11.78 -24.07
N GLY A 123 -27.19 -11.22 -25.28
CA GLY A 123 -26.36 -10.03 -25.49
C GLY A 123 -26.89 -8.75 -24.81
N GLU A 124 -28.19 -8.68 -24.53
CA GLU A 124 -28.88 -7.55 -23.91
C GLU A 124 -28.90 -7.62 -22.37
N ARG A 125 -28.47 -8.75 -21.79
CA ARG A 125 -28.37 -8.90 -20.33
C ARG A 125 -27.23 -8.02 -19.80
N VAL A 126 -27.52 -7.29 -18.73
CA VAL A 126 -26.60 -6.33 -18.12
C VAL A 126 -26.15 -6.84 -16.75
N ARG A 127 -24.85 -7.00 -16.59
CA ARG A 127 -24.19 -7.31 -15.32
C ARG A 127 -23.11 -6.28 -15.10
N VAL A 128 -22.98 -5.77 -13.87
CA VAL A 128 -22.12 -4.63 -13.56
C VAL A 128 -21.24 -4.86 -12.35
N ARG A 129 -20.10 -4.17 -12.38
CA ARG A 129 -19.20 -3.95 -11.25
C ARG A 129 -19.44 -2.54 -10.75
N MET A 130 -19.50 -2.37 -9.43
CA MET A 130 -19.70 -1.08 -8.80
C MET A 130 -18.61 -0.85 -7.76
N ALA A 131 -17.91 0.28 -7.83
CA ALA A 131 -17.01 0.75 -6.79
C ALA A 131 -17.61 1.96 -6.07
N VAL A 132 -17.49 1.97 -4.74
CA VAL A 132 -17.87 3.11 -3.90
C VAL A 132 -16.70 3.51 -3.01
N HIS A 133 -16.37 4.79 -3.08
CA HIS A 133 -15.37 5.46 -2.25
C HIS A 133 -15.90 6.83 -1.81
N ALA A 134 -15.22 7.50 -0.89
CA ALA A 134 -15.47 8.89 -0.56
C ALA A 134 -14.15 9.59 -0.23
N GLY A 135 -14.00 10.83 -0.69
CA GLY A 135 -12.77 11.58 -0.51
C GLY A 135 -12.86 12.98 -1.08
N GLU A 136 -11.78 13.72 -0.94
CA GLU A 136 -11.66 15.09 -1.46
C GLU A 136 -11.54 15.07 -2.99
N VAL A 137 -12.40 15.84 -3.66
CA VAL A 137 -12.34 16.07 -5.10
C VAL A 137 -12.13 17.55 -5.41
N HIS A 138 -11.33 17.84 -6.43
CA HIS A 138 -11.03 19.20 -6.88
C HIS A 138 -11.75 19.47 -8.19
N PRO A 139 -12.72 20.41 -8.23
CA PRO A 139 -13.31 20.82 -9.48
C PRO A 139 -12.34 21.72 -10.26
N ASP A 140 -12.33 21.56 -11.58
CA ASP A 140 -11.64 22.43 -12.52
C ASP A 140 -12.52 22.69 -13.76
N ARG A 141 -12.00 23.44 -14.73
CA ARG A 141 -12.72 23.73 -16.00
C ARG A 141 -12.99 22.50 -16.87
N HIS A 142 -12.39 21.36 -16.54
CA HIS A 142 -12.51 20.09 -17.27
C HIS A 142 -13.36 19.05 -16.52
N GLY A 143 -13.81 19.34 -15.31
CA GLY A 143 -14.63 18.45 -14.49
C GLY A 143 -14.09 18.35 -13.07
N PHE A 144 -13.66 17.15 -12.67
CA PHE A 144 -13.10 16.88 -11.35
C PHE A 144 -11.84 16.03 -11.43
N THR A 145 -10.87 16.31 -10.57
CA THR A 145 -9.64 15.52 -10.43
C THR A 145 -9.32 15.25 -8.95
N SER A 146 -8.85 14.05 -8.64
CA SER A 146 -8.31 13.68 -7.33
C SER A 146 -7.71 12.27 -7.32
N ALA A 147 -6.86 12.00 -6.33
CA ALA A 147 -6.42 10.66 -6.00
C ALA A 147 -7.59 9.75 -5.59
N SER A 148 -8.62 10.28 -4.92
CA SER A 148 -9.82 9.53 -4.53
C SER A 148 -10.63 9.04 -5.74
N ILE A 149 -10.75 9.86 -6.79
CA ILE A 149 -11.37 9.45 -8.06
C ILE A 149 -10.55 8.33 -8.69
N ASN A 150 -9.22 8.49 -8.76
CA ASN A 150 -8.32 7.46 -9.29
C ASN A 150 -8.49 6.14 -8.54
N LEU A 151 -8.51 6.15 -7.20
CA LEU A 151 -8.74 4.95 -6.39
C LEU A 151 -10.06 4.26 -6.75
N ALA A 152 -11.16 4.99 -6.88
CA ALA A 152 -12.45 4.38 -7.23
C ALA A 152 -12.43 3.68 -8.59
N PHE A 153 -11.77 4.27 -9.60
CA PHE A 153 -11.56 3.62 -10.89
C PHE A 153 -10.69 2.37 -10.78
N ARG A 154 -9.65 2.39 -9.93
CA ARG A 154 -8.79 1.22 -9.70
C ARG A 154 -9.52 0.09 -8.99
N LEU A 155 -10.39 0.43 -8.03
CA LEU A 155 -11.22 -0.54 -7.33
C LEU A 155 -12.21 -1.23 -8.28
N VAL A 156 -12.89 -0.49 -9.17
CA VAL A 156 -13.83 -1.12 -10.12
C VAL A 156 -13.10 -2.05 -11.10
N ASP A 157 -11.84 -1.74 -11.41
CA ASP A 157 -11.00 -2.53 -12.32
C ASP A 157 -10.33 -3.75 -11.68
N ALA A 158 -10.44 -3.92 -10.36
CA ALA A 158 -9.78 -4.97 -9.59
C ALA A 158 -10.07 -6.39 -10.11
N PRO A 159 -9.04 -7.20 -10.45
CA PRO A 159 -9.23 -8.59 -10.87
C PRO A 159 -10.08 -9.43 -9.92
N GLN A 160 -9.99 -9.14 -8.62
CA GLN A 160 -10.77 -9.73 -7.54
C GLN A 160 -12.26 -9.45 -7.71
N LEU A 161 -12.63 -8.20 -8.05
CA LEU A 161 -14.02 -7.81 -8.32
C LEU A 161 -14.54 -8.41 -9.62
N LYS A 162 -13.71 -8.40 -10.68
CA LYS A 162 -14.02 -9.05 -11.96
C LYS A 162 -14.32 -10.54 -11.75
N SER A 163 -13.49 -11.21 -10.95
CA SER A 163 -13.65 -12.61 -10.57
C SER A 163 -14.87 -12.86 -9.68
N ALA A 164 -15.19 -11.95 -8.76
CA ALA A 164 -16.34 -12.06 -7.87
C ALA A 164 -17.66 -12.04 -8.65
N LEU A 165 -17.78 -11.14 -9.64
CA LEU A 165 -18.92 -11.10 -10.55
C LEU A 165 -18.97 -12.35 -11.44
N ALA A 166 -17.86 -12.71 -12.09
CA ALA A 166 -17.81 -13.85 -13.01
C ALA A 166 -18.26 -15.18 -12.35
N ARG A 167 -17.97 -15.37 -11.06
CA ARG A 167 -18.37 -16.57 -10.28
C ARG A 167 -19.74 -16.46 -9.59
N SER A 168 -20.42 -15.33 -9.71
CA SER A 168 -21.75 -15.14 -9.13
C SER A 168 -22.83 -15.40 -10.17
N PRO A 169 -23.96 -16.01 -9.81
CA PRO A 169 -25.16 -15.97 -10.66
C PRO A 169 -25.84 -14.59 -10.66
N GLY A 170 -25.44 -13.68 -9.77
CA GLY A 170 -25.97 -12.32 -9.69
C GLY A 170 -25.52 -11.39 -10.81
N VAL A 171 -26.18 -10.25 -10.90
CA VAL A 171 -25.96 -9.16 -11.85
C VAL A 171 -25.08 -8.04 -11.30
N LEU A 172 -24.77 -8.01 -10.01
CA LEU A 172 -23.96 -6.94 -9.42
C LEU A 172 -22.88 -7.45 -8.44
N ALA A 173 -21.65 -6.98 -8.64
CA ALA A 173 -20.58 -7.09 -7.65
C ALA A 173 -20.17 -5.68 -7.18
N LEU A 174 -20.14 -5.49 -5.86
CA LEU A 174 -19.81 -4.24 -5.20
C LEU A 174 -18.40 -4.33 -4.60
N VAL A 175 -17.61 -3.28 -4.73
CA VAL A 175 -16.38 -3.06 -3.96
C VAL A 175 -16.47 -1.74 -3.20
N LEU A 176 -16.14 -1.78 -1.91
CA LEU A 176 -15.97 -0.62 -1.07
C LEU A 176 -14.49 -0.41 -0.77
N SER A 177 -14.03 0.84 -0.80
CA SER A 177 -12.75 1.21 -0.16
C SER A 177 -12.77 0.92 1.34
N SER A 178 -11.60 0.83 2.00
CA SER A 178 -11.53 0.68 3.47
C SER A 178 -12.35 1.71 4.21
N TRP A 179 -12.21 2.97 3.83
CA TRP A 179 -12.94 4.05 4.48
C TRP A 179 -14.46 3.83 4.40
N CYS A 180 -15.00 3.48 3.22
CA CYS A 180 -16.44 3.23 3.08
C CYS A 180 -16.91 1.97 3.83
N TYR A 181 -16.06 0.95 3.92
CA TYR A 181 -16.41 -0.24 4.69
C TYR A 181 -16.38 0.06 6.19
N ASP A 182 -15.26 0.56 6.70
CA ASP A 182 -15.01 0.77 8.13
C ASP A 182 -15.96 1.84 8.71
N GLU A 183 -16.17 2.96 8.00
CA GLU A 183 -16.95 4.09 8.53
C GLU A 183 -18.45 4.00 8.23
N VAL A 184 -18.86 3.21 7.22
CA VAL A 184 -20.26 3.15 6.79
C VAL A 184 -20.82 1.73 6.88
N ALA A 185 -20.27 0.79 6.11
CA ALA A 185 -20.85 -0.55 6.02
C ALA A 185 -20.79 -1.29 7.37
N TRP A 186 -19.66 -1.21 8.09
CA TRP A 186 -19.44 -1.88 9.37
C TRP A 186 -20.45 -1.46 10.44
N HIS A 187 -20.89 -0.21 10.39
CA HIS A 187 -21.85 0.37 11.33
C HIS A 187 -23.30 0.27 10.87
N SER A 188 -23.54 -0.32 9.70
CA SER A 188 -24.88 -0.46 9.14
C SER A 188 -25.73 -1.45 9.93
N ARG A 189 -27.02 -1.16 10.03
CA ARG A 189 -28.06 -2.10 10.49
C ARG A 189 -28.85 -2.71 9.32
N VAL A 190 -28.60 -2.23 8.10
CA VAL A 190 -29.32 -2.63 6.88
C VAL A 190 -28.52 -3.67 6.11
N VAL A 191 -27.22 -3.46 5.95
CA VAL A 191 -26.31 -4.44 5.34
C VAL A 191 -25.57 -5.20 6.44
N ASP A 192 -25.43 -6.52 6.30
CA ASP A 192 -24.62 -7.33 7.22
C ASP A 192 -23.14 -7.22 6.83
N PRO A 193 -22.26 -6.57 7.64
CA PRO A 193 -20.84 -6.39 7.30
C PRO A 193 -20.10 -7.71 7.07
N ARG A 194 -20.57 -8.81 7.67
CA ARG A 194 -19.96 -10.15 7.54
C ARG A 194 -20.17 -10.76 6.16
N THR A 195 -21.07 -10.19 5.36
CA THR A 195 -21.28 -10.60 3.96
C THR A 195 -20.26 -10.00 3.00
N PHE A 196 -19.39 -9.09 3.49
CA PHE A 196 -18.27 -8.57 2.71
C PHE A 196 -17.04 -9.47 2.81
N ARG A 197 -16.15 -9.39 1.82
CA ARG A 197 -14.86 -10.07 1.80
C ARG A 197 -13.75 -9.06 1.63
N ARG A 198 -12.86 -9.00 2.63
CA ARG A 198 -11.63 -8.21 2.54
C ARG A 198 -10.77 -8.78 1.41
N VAL A 199 -10.28 -7.91 0.56
CA VAL A 199 -9.34 -8.21 -0.51
C VAL A 199 -8.28 -7.12 -0.55
N ASP A 200 -7.07 -7.49 -0.92
CA ASP A 200 -6.02 -6.54 -1.22
C ASP A 200 -6.01 -6.33 -2.74
N VAL A 201 -6.33 -5.12 -3.17
CA VAL A 201 -6.45 -4.70 -4.57
C VAL A 201 -5.12 -4.12 -5.01
N VAL A 202 -4.58 -4.67 -6.10
CA VAL A 202 -3.40 -4.14 -6.80
C VAL A 202 -3.79 -3.94 -8.26
N VAL A 203 -3.95 -2.69 -8.68
CA VAL A 203 -4.31 -2.33 -10.06
C VAL A 203 -3.52 -1.11 -10.49
N LYS A 204 -2.70 -1.25 -11.54
CA LYS A 204 -1.69 -0.26 -11.92
C LYS A 204 -0.88 0.16 -10.67
N ASP A 205 -0.68 1.45 -10.45
CA ASP A 205 0.07 2.02 -9.32
C ASP A 205 -0.77 2.17 -8.03
N THR A 206 -1.79 1.33 -7.82
CA THR A 206 -2.69 1.46 -6.67
C THR A 206 -2.78 0.14 -5.91
N ALA A 207 -2.22 0.15 -4.70
CA ALA A 207 -2.40 -0.88 -3.68
C ALA A 207 -3.38 -0.37 -2.62
N ALA A 208 -4.48 -1.09 -2.41
CA ALA A 208 -5.50 -0.71 -1.43
C ALA A 208 -6.21 -1.93 -0.86
N THR A 209 -6.48 -1.94 0.44
CA THR A 209 -7.45 -2.88 0.99
C THR A 209 -8.87 -2.45 0.60
N ALA A 210 -9.69 -3.40 0.22
CA ALA A 210 -11.07 -3.19 -0.20
C ALA A 210 -11.98 -4.32 0.27
N TRP A 211 -13.29 -4.10 0.20
CA TRP A 211 -14.29 -5.06 0.65
C TRP A 211 -15.28 -5.33 -0.46
N ILE A 212 -15.33 -6.59 -0.90
CA ILE A 212 -16.22 -7.03 -1.97
C ILE A 212 -17.49 -7.63 -1.37
N ALA A 213 -18.65 -7.23 -1.88
CA ALA A 213 -19.95 -7.83 -1.62
C ALA A 213 -20.70 -8.14 -2.92
N ARG A 214 -21.73 -8.97 -2.81
CA ARG A 214 -22.62 -9.37 -3.91
C ARG A 214 -24.06 -9.13 -3.45
N PRO A 215 -24.65 -7.95 -3.70
CA PRO A 215 -25.91 -7.54 -3.08
C PRO A 215 -27.11 -8.44 -3.40
N ASP A 216 -27.10 -9.12 -4.54
CA ASP A 216 -28.14 -10.02 -5.03
C ASP A 216 -27.78 -11.51 -4.96
N HIS A 217 -26.55 -11.81 -4.53
CA HIS A 217 -26.13 -13.17 -4.20
C HIS A 217 -25.05 -13.15 -3.10
N PRO A 218 -25.40 -12.79 -1.85
CA PRO A 218 -24.44 -12.50 -0.79
C PRO A 218 -23.45 -13.63 -0.52
N TYR A 219 -22.27 -13.30 -0.01
CA TYR A 219 -21.43 -14.34 0.58
C TYR A 219 -22.06 -14.81 1.90
N PRO A 220 -21.84 -16.08 2.31
CA PRO A 220 -22.18 -16.51 3.65
C PRO A 220 -21.56 -15.55 4.68
N PRO A 221 -22.23 -15.22 5.79
CA PRO A 221 -21.61 -14.38 6.82
C PRO A 221 -20.28 -15.00 7.27
N ALA A 222 -19.19 -14.22 7.21
CA ALA A 222 -17.93 -14.63 7.81
C ALA A 222 -18.13 -14.87 9.31
N ARG A 223 -17.53 -15.94 9.86
CA ARG A 223 -17.50 -16.15 11.31
C ARG A 223 -16.89 -14.92 11.97
N ALA A 224 -17.45 -14.51 13.10
CA ALA A 224 -17.00 -13.35 13.85
C ALA A 224 -15.54 -13.54 14.32
N GLY A 225 -14.58 -13.20 13.46
CA GLY A 225 -13.26 -12.79 13.90
C GLY A 225 -13.41 -11.39 14.48
N ARG A 226 -12.84 -11.16 15.66
CA ARG A 226 -12.80 -9.82 16.26
C ARG A 226 -12.30 -8.84 15.18
N PRO A 227 -13.02 -7.74 14.88
CA PRO A 227 -12.43 -6.69 14.07
C PRO A 227 -11.14 -6.25 14.77
N ALA A 228 -10.04 -6.18 14.03
CA ALA A 228 -8.84 -5.51 14.49
C ALA A 228 -9.12 -4.00 14.47
N TRP A 229 -9.96 -3.54 15.39
CA TRP A 229 -10.15 -2.12 15.65
C TRP A 229 -8.87 -1.62 16.30
N ARG A 230 -7.90 -1.16 15.50
CA ARG A 230 -6.88 -0.22 15.99
C ARG A 230 -7.50 1.17 16.00
N GLY A 231 -8.60 1.33 16.74
CA GLY A 231 -9.16 2.64 17.02
C GLY A 231 -8.35 3.32 18.12
N ARG A 232 -7.81 4.48 17.78
CA ARG A 232 -7.28 5.46 18.72
C ARG A 232 -8.45 6.02 19.55
N ALA A 233 -8.79 5.42 20.68
CA ALA A 233 -9.67 6.03 21.69
C ALA A 233 -9.64 5.25 23.02
N ALA A 234 -8.64 5.49 23.87
CA ALA A 234 -8.68 5.20 25.31
C ALA A 234 -7.54 5.93 26.05
N VAL A 235 -7.64 7.25 26.17
CA VAL A 235 -6.91 8.00 27.21
C VAL A 235 -7.87 9.01 27.81
N VAL A 236 -8.80 8.55 28.65
CA VAL A 236 -9.44 9.40 29.67
C VAL A 236 -9.77 8.50 30.86
N LEU A 237 -9.38 8.97 32.07
CA LEU A 237 -9.60 8.40 33.40
C LEU A 237 -8.66 7.25 33.85
N ALA A 238 -7.44 7.61 34.26
CA ALA A 238 -6.81 7.11 35.49
C ALA A 238 -5.45 7.79 35.70
N SER A 239 -5.43 9.06 36.12
CA SER A 239 -4.24 9.70 36.71
C SER A 239 -4.66 11.01 37.37
N LEU A 240 -5.35 10.91 38.50
CA LEU A 240 -5.34 11.96 39.51
C LEU A 240 -4.75 11.33 40.77
N ILE A 241 -3.91 12.12 41.45
CA ILE A 241 -3.11 11.81 42.64
C ILE A 241 -1.69 11.28 42.33
N ALA A 242 -0.81 12.23 42.01
CA ALA A 242 0.38 12.51 42.83
C ALA A 242 1.11 13.74 42.26
N LEU A 243 0.66 14.94 42.65
CA LEU A 243 1.55 16.10 42.69
C LEU A 243 2.28 16.06 44.04
N SER A 244 3.61 16.14 44.02
CA SER A 244 4.41 17.05 44.86
C SER A 244 5.89 16.96 44.50
N THR A 245 6.43 18.10 44.02
CA THR A 245 7.77 18.68 44.27
C THR A 245 9.01 17.81 43.98
N THR A 246 9.97 18.22 43.14
CA THR A 246 10.73 19.47 43.26
C THR A 246 11.24 19.98 41.91
N ALA A 247 11.24 21.30 41.78
CA ALA A 247 11.95 22.03 40.74
C ALA A 247 13.45 22.03 41.04
N ALA A 248 14.26 21.70 40.04
CA ALA A 248 15.64 22.17 39.94
C ALA A 248 15.87 22.61 38.50
N ALA A 249 16.06 23.91 38.33
CA ALA A 249 16.54 24.48 37.09
C ALA A 249 18.04 24.20 36.97
N ASP A 250 18.51 23.71 35.82
CA ASP A 250 19.83 24.09 35.31
C ASP A 250 19.93 23.97 33.78
N ARG A 251 20.94 24.68 33.27
CA ARG A 251 21.18 25.30 31.97
C ARG A 251 21.29 24.42 30.70
N PRO A 252 21.26 25.07 29.50
CA PRO A 252 21.34 24.42 28.21
C PRO A 252 22.79 24.05 27.81
N GLY A 253 22.96 22.84 27.28
CA GLY A 253 24.15 22.45 26.53
C GLY A 253 24.70 21.07 26.89
N ALA A 254 24.24 20.03 26.20
CA ALA A 254 25.04 18.83 25.97
C ALA A 254 24.50 18.07 24.75
N ARG A 255 25.36 17.89 23.75
CA ARG A 255 25.22 16.87 22.70
C ARG A 255 25.14 15.49 23.36
N GLY A 256 24.29 14.63 22.81
CA GLY A 256 24.35 13.18 23.08
C GLY A 256 23.06 12.59 23.63
N ASP A 257 21.95 12.68 22.88
CA ASP A 257 20.89 11.69 23.01
C ASP A 257 21.10 10.67 21.89
N THR A 258 21.94 9.69 22.15
CA THR A 258 21.87 8.38 21.49
C THR A 258 20.45 7.86 21.72
N VAL A 259 19.67 7.71 20.65
CA VAL A 259 18.28 7.24 20.74
C VAL A 259 18.28 5.73 20.93
N THR A 260 18.57 5.27 22.15
CA THR A 260 18.11 3.97 22.64
C THR A 260 16.62 4.10 22.95
N GLY A 261 15.74 3.98 21.95
CA GLY A 261 14.31 4.25 22.20
C GLY A 261 13.34 4.29 21.02
N LEU A 262 13.59 3.56 19.94
CA LEU A 262 12.55 3.30 18.92
C LEU A 262 11.54 2.20 19.35
N GLY A 263 11.61 1.75 20.62
CA GLY A 263 10.78 0.70 21.21
C GLY A 263 11.31 -0.70 20.93
N ASP A 264 10.73 -1.73 21.57
CA ASP A 264 11.09 -3.16 21.40
C ASP A 264 10.98 -3.68 19.94
N ALA A 265 10.54 -2.83 19.01
CA ALA A 265 10.32 -3.13 17.60
C ALA A 265 11.46 -2.71 16.67
N PHE A 266 12.45 -1.93 17.13
CA PHE A 266 13.61 -1.53 16.33
C PHE A 266 14.83 -2.33 16.81
N PRO A 267 15.43 -3.19 15.98
CA PRO A 267 16.58 -4.00 16.37
C PRO A 267 17.84 -3.13 16.36
N GLY A 268 17.90 -2.15 17.27
CA GLY A 268 18.84 -1.02 17.25
C GLY A 268 20.33 -1.37 17.38
N ASP A 269 20.65 -2.65 17.56
CA ASP A 269 21.99 -3.22 17.65
C ASP A 269 22.34 -4.12 16.45
N ARG A 270 21.43 -4.33 15.48
CA ARG A 270 21.59 -5.28 14.38
C ARG A 270 21.13 -4.72 13.05
N GLU A 271 21.67 -5.28 11.98
CA GLU A 271 21.21 -4.99 10.62
C GLU A 271 19.84 -5.64 10.35
N PHE A 272 18.96 -4.95 9.61
CA PHE A 272 17.63 -5.47 9.24
C PHE A 272 17.09 -4.86 7.94
N LEU A 273 16.16 -5.57 7.29
CA LEU A 273 15.38 -5.05 6.16
C LEU A 273 14.23 -4.17 6.65
N ALA A 274 14.06 -3.02 6.01
CA ALA A 274 12.96 -2.12 6.34
C ALA A 274 12.40 -1.42 5.10
N HIS A 275 11.13 -1.07 5.21
CA HIS A 275 10.59 0.03 4.43
C HIS A 275 10.95 1.35 5.11
N VAL A 276 11.47 2.28 4.33
CA VAL A 276 11.66 3.68 4.74
C VAL A 276 10.57 4.49 4.04
N VAL A 277 9.48 4.75 4.76
CA VAL A 277 8.25 5.33 4.21
C VAL A 277 8.21 6.82 4.49
N ASN A 278 8.04 7.67 3.49
CA ASN A 278 7.89 9.10 3.72
C ASN A 278 6.56 9.39 4.42
N LEU A 279 6.58 10.21 5.48
CA LEU A 279 5.38 10.49 6.28
C LEU A 279 4.35 11.39 5.57
N ALA A 280 4.76 12.20 4.60
CA ALA A 280 3.84 13.02 3.82
C ALA A 280 3.22 12.24 2.66
N THR A 281 4.05 11.54 1.90
CA THR A 281 3.60 10.90 0.65
C THR A 281 3.10 9.47 0.87
N GLY A 282 3.52 8.81 1.96
CA GLY A 282 3.25 7.39 2.20
C GLY A 282 4.03 6.45 1.27
N LYS A 283 4.90 6.98 0.40
CA LYS A 283 5.72 6.22 -0.54
C LYS A 283 7.00 5.73 0.13
N CYS A 284 7.51 4.59 -0.33
CA CYS A 284 8.77 4.02 0.12
C CYS A 284 9.94 4.61 -0.65
N LEU A 285 11.07 4.77 0.04
CA LEU A 285 12.38 4.88 -0.60
C LEU A 285 12.55 3.68 -1.54
N ALA A 286 12.71 3.95 -2.82
CA ALA A 286 12.76 2.97 -3.89
C ALA A 286 13.75 3.44 -4.95
N ARG A 287 14.45 2.54 -5.63
CA ARG A 287 15.33 2.94 -6.74
C ARG A 287 14.59 2.99 -8.08
N ASN A 288 15.24 3.56 -9.10
CA ASN A 288 14.77 3.46 -10.48
C ASN A 288 14.91 2.03 -11.01
N GLY A 289 13.99 1.65 -11.90
CA GLY A 289 14.02 0.37 -12.59
C GLY A 289 12.73 -0.42 -12.35
N ALA A 290 12.15 -0.92 -13.44
CA ALA A 290 10.89 -1.66 -13.39
C ALA A 290 11.05 -3.10 -12.84
N TYR A 291 12.29 -3.57 -12.63
CA TYR A 291 12.64 -4.96 -12.25
C TYR A 291 11.98 -6.02 -13.13
N THR A 292 11.57 -5.62 -14.33
CA THR A 292 10.91 -6.48 -15.29
C THR A 292 11.91 -7.21 -16.17
N HIS A 293 13.19 -6.82 -16.17
CA HIS A 293 14.23 -7.44 -17.00
C HIS A 293 15.39 -8.04 -16.17
N PRO A 294 15.94 -9.20 -16.57
CA PRO A 294 17.14 -9.78 -15.98
C PRO A 294 18.35 -8.84 -15.92
N ASP A 295 18.44 -7.86 -16.82
CA ASP A 295 19.57 -6.93 -16.94
C ASP A 295 19.40 -5.62 -16.13
N ASP A 296 18.34 -5.50 -15.31
CA ASP A 296 18.11 -4.36 -14.40
C ASP A 296 19.05 -4.41 -13.16
N SER A 297 20.35 -4.60 -13.39
CA SER A 297 21.39 -4.57 -12.35
C SER A 297 21.56 -3.15 -11.81
N GLU A 298 21.57 -3.00 -10.49
CA GLU A 298 21.86 -1.73 -9.84
C GLU A 298 23.32 -1.30 -10.11
N LYS A 299 23.49 -0.07 -10.59
CA LYS A 299 24.81 0.52 -10.85
C LYS A 299 25.17 1.52 -9.76
N ASP A 300 26.47 1.62 -9.50
CA ASP A 300 27.04 2.66 -8.65
C ASP A 300 26.69 4.05 -9.22
N GLY A 301 26.09 4.90 -8.41
CA GLY A 301 25.70 6.26 -8.78
C GLY A 301 24.29 6.40 -9.37
N GLU A 302 23.46 5.37 -9.34
CA GLU A 302 22.04 5.50 -9.73
C GLU A 302 21.23 6.20 -8.64
N ASP A 303 20.32 7.09 -9.06
CA ASP A 303 19.51 7.88 -8.13
C ASP A 303 18.51 6.99 -7.35
N ILE A 304 18.12 7.47 -6.19
CA ILE A 304 17.01 6.94 -5.41
C ILE A 304 15.80 7.88 -5.48
N TYR A 305 14.66 7.23 -5.46
CA TYR A 305 13.36 7.78 -5.76
C TYR A 305 12.39 7.40 -4.64
N GLN A 306 11.17 7.93 -4.72
CA GLN A 306 10.06 7.40 -3.95
C GLN A 306 9.07 6.73 -4.86
N TRP A 307 8.64 5.53 -4.47
CA TRP A 307 7.61 4.80 -5.18
C TRP A 307 6.61 4.19 -4.21
N GLU A 308 5.50 3.71 -4.73
CA GLU A 308 4.56 2.92 -3.96
C GLU A 308 5.31 1.75 -3.29
N CYS A 309 5.15 1.61 -1.97
CA CYS A 309 5.71 0.50 -1.22
C CYS A 309 5.20 -0.81 -1.84
N ALA A 310 6.08 -1.60 -2.45
CA ALA A 310 5.73 -2.88 -3.03
C ALA A 310 5.84 -3.99 -1.98
N ASP A 311 5.05 -5.05 -2.11
CA ASP A 311 5.29 -6.32 -1.41
C ASP A 311 6.61 -6.95 -1.93
N SER A 312 7.07 -8.05 -1.33
CA SER A 312 8.38 -8.69 -1.59
C SER A 312 8.67 -9.19 -3.01
N HIS A 313 7.84 -8.86 -3.99
CA HIS A 313 8.04 -9.11 -5.41
C HIS A 313 8.96 -8.08 -6.08
N ASN A 314 9.24 -6.97 -5.41
CA ASN A 314 10.19 -5.98 -5.89
C ASN A 314 11.26 -5.67 -4.81
N PRO A 315 12.45 -6.28 -4.92
CA PRO A 315 13.43 -6.24 -3.85
C PRO A 315 13.94 -4.83 -3.55
N GLY A 316 13.98 -3.88 -4.49
CA GLY A 316 14.52 -2.54 -4.19
C GLY A 316 13.51 -1.49 -3.76
N HIS A 317 12.37 -1.89 -3.20
CA HIS A 317 11.47 -1.03 -2.42
C HIS A 317 11.69 -1.20 -0.90
N PHE A 318 12.77 -1.91 -0.55
CA PHE A 318 13.28 -2.11 0.80
C PHE A 318 14.73 -1.62 0.85
N VAL A 319 15.20 -1.31 2.05
CA VAL A 319 16.62 -1.06 2.30
C VAL A 319 17.08 -1.91 3.46
N VAL A 320 18.39 -2.08 3.51
CA VAL A 320 19.08 -2.68 4.64
C VAL A 320 19.54 -1.54 5.54
N LEU A 321 19.05 -1.47 6.78
CA LEU A 321 19.59 -0.58 7.80
C LEU A 321 20.64 -1.35 8.59
N ALA A 322 21.91 -0.93 8.50
CA ALA A 322 23.03 -1.54 9.21
C ALA A 322 23.58 -0.57 10.27
N PRO A 323 23.67 -0.95 11.55
CA PRO A 323 24.18 -0.07 12.59
C PRO A 323 25.68 0.15 12.42
N VAL A 324 26.14 1.38 12.65
CA VAL A 324 27.56 1.73 12.72
C VAL A 324 27.91 2.32 14.09
N ALA A 325 29.19 2.38 14.40
CA ALA A 325 29.67 2.94 15.67
C ALA A 325 29.09 4.34 15.91
N GLY A 326 28.72 4.63 17.16
CA GLY A 326 28.13 5.91 17.56
C GLY A 326 26.60 6.00 17.47
N GLY A 327 25.89 4.90 17.17
CA GLY A 327 24.43 4.87 17.11
C GLY A 327 23.85 5.42 15.79
N ASP A 328 24.69 5.56 14.78
CA ASP A 328 24.30 5.91 13.42
C ASP A 328 24.07 4.65 12.58
N TRP A 329 23.56 4.83 11.37
CA TRP A 329 23.20 3.77 10.45
C TRP A 329 23.82 3.99 9.08
N GLU A 330 24.23 2.90 8.44
CA GLU A 330 24.34 2.82 6.99
C GLU A 330 22.98 2.37 6.44
N ILE A 331 22.52 3.01 5.36
CA ILE A 331 21.34 2.58 4.62
C ILE A 331 21.86 1.98 3.32
N ARG A 332 21.77 0.66 3.16
CA ARG A 332 22.28 -0.07 2.00
C ARG A 332 21.15 -0.51 1.09
N SER A 333 21.45 -0.70 -0.19
CA SER A 333 20.51 -1.31 -1.11
C SER A 333 20.24 -2.76 -0.70
N SER A 334 18.97 -3.16 -0.78
CA SER A 334 18.52 -4.54 -0.63
C SER A 334 18.81 -5.42 -1.84
N VAL A 335 19.12 -4.83 -3.00
CA VAL A 335 19.46 -5.53 -4.25
C VAL A 335 20.96 -5.72 -4.35
N ARG A 336 21.74 -4.70 -3.99
CA ARG A 336 23.20 -4.74 -3.90
C ARG A 336 23.68 -4.18 -2.57
N ALA A 337 23.87 -5.05 -1.60
CA ALA A 337 24.30 -4.68 -0.25
C ALA A 337 25.70 -4.05 -0.20
N ASP A 338 26.47 -4.08 -1.28
CA ASP A 338 27.74 -3.36 -1.40
C ASP A 338 27.58 -1.90 -1.84
N LEU A 339 26.34 -1.44 -2.05
CA LEU A 339 25.99 -0.05 -2.31
C LEU A 339 25.27 0.58 -1.11
N CYS A 340 25.80 1.72 -0.66
CA CYS A 340 25.34 2.51 0.47
C CYS A 340 24.77 3.84 -0.03
N LEU A 341 23.66 4.26 0.59
CA LEU A 341 23.08 5.57 0.39
C LEU A 341 24.09 6.63 0.82
N ALA A 342 24.53 7.45 -0.14
CA ALA A 342 25.52 8.50 0.07
C ALA A 342 24.89 9.86 -0.12
N ALA A 343 25.15 10.78 0.81
CA ALA A 343 24.80 12.18 0.67
C ALA A 343 25.68 12.87 -0.39
N ASP A 344 25.05 13.56 -1.35
CA ASP A 344 25.75 14.46 -2.26
C ASP A 344 26.00 15.85 -1.65
N ASP A 345 26.93 16.61 -2.23
CA ASP A 345 27.46 17.88 -1.73
C ASP A 345 26.55 19.09 -1.98
N GLU A 346 25.66 18.98 -2.97
CA GLU A 346 24.79 20.07 -3.38
C GLU A 346 23.39 19.97 -2.74
N PRO A 347 22.86 21.08 -2.19
CA PRO A 347 21.47 21.14 -1.77
C PRO A 347 20.52 20.78 -2.90
N GLU A 348 19.42 20.09 -2.58
CA GLU A 348 18.35 19.79 -3.54
C GLU A 348 18.81 18.98 -4.76
N THR A 349 19.85 18.15 -4.61
CA THR A 349 20.21 17.12 -5.60
C THR A 349 19.70 15.75 -5.22
N ASP A 350 19.53 14.94 -6.25
CA ASP A 350 19.14 13.54 -6.10
C ASP A 350 20.28 12.77 -5.45
N GLN A 351 19.90 11.68 -4.84
CA GLN A 351 20.78 10.95 -3.94
C GLN A 351 20.98 9.59 -4.53
N HIS A 352 22.13 8.99 -4.28
CA HIS A 352 22.54 7.82 -5.03
C HIS A 352 23.02 6.72 -4.10
N PHE A 353 22.78 5.49 -4.51
CA PHE A 353 23.49 4.35 -3.96
C PHE A 353 24.88 4.32 -4.58
N ARG A 354 25.91 4.44 -3.74
CA ARG A 354 27.32 4.36 -4.15
C ARG A 354 28.04 3.23 -3.46
N ALA A 355 29.16 2.78 -3.99
CA ALA A 355 29.99 1.77 -3.31
C ALA A 355 30.20 2.13 -1.83
N CYS A 356 29.90 1.19 -0.93
CA CYS A 356 30.04 1.38 0.50
C CYS A 356 31.50 1.67 0.88
N ARG A 357 31.73 2.73 1.66
CA ARG A 357 33.04 3.19 2.12
C ARG A 357 33.02 3.29 3.65
N PRO A 358 33.60 2.30 4.36
CA PRO A 358 33.65 2.32 5.82
C PRO A 358 34.27 3.61 6.35
N GLY A 359 33.58 4.27 7.28
CA GLY A 359 34.03 5.52 7.91
C GLY A 359 33.76 6.78 7.08
N ASP A 360 33.12 6.68 5.92
CA ASP A 360 32.67 7.85 5.17
C ASP A 360 31.44 8.46 5.86
N ASP A 361 31.61 9.64 6.47
CA ASP A 361 30.52 10.33 7.17
C ASP A 361 29.35 10.70 6.24
N ARG A 362 29.55 10.74 4.91
CA ARG A 362 28.47 10.95 3.94
C ARG A 362 27.58 9.72 3.77
N GLN A 363 28.03 8.54 4.21
CA GLN A 363 27.24 7.31 4.23
C GLN A 363 26.71 6.97 5.64
N ARG A 364 26.96 7.86 6.63
CA ARG A 364 26.52 7.69 8.02
C ARG A 364 25.28 8.54 8.31
N TRP A 365 24.21 7.88 8.73
CA TRP A 365 22.88 8.44 8.93
C TRP A 365 22.43 8.31 10.38
N GLY A 366 22.28 9.44 11.06
CA GLY A 366 21.65 9.51 12.37
C GLY A 366 20.13 9.39 12.25
N VAL A 367 19.52 8.53 13.06
CA VAL A 367 18.06 8.36 13.08
C VAL A 367 17.51 8.97 14.37
N ARG A 368 16.71 10.03 14.25
CA ARG A 368 16.16 10.77 15.39
C ARG A 368 14.64 10.73 15.39
N ARG A 369 14.04 10.24 16.48
CA ARG A 369 12.59 10.19 16.65
C ARG A 369 11.93 11.58 16.61
N ILE A 370 10.75 11.66 15.97
CA ILE A 370 9.89 12.84 16.02
C ILE A 370 9.04 12.78 17.29
N ARG A 371 9.32 13.67 18.25
CA ARG A 371 8.56 13.76 19.51
C ARG A 371 7.07 14.01 19.24
N GLY A 372 6.21 13.31 19.97
CA GLY A 372 4.74 13.41 19.80
C GLY A 372 4.16 12.66 18.60
N ARG A 373 4.97 11.90 17.85
CA ARG A 373 4.52 11.01 16.76
C ARG A 373 4.71 9.54 17.15
N ALA A 374 4.27 8.64 16.25
CA ALA A 374 4.44 7.20 16.39
C ALA A 374 5.92 6.83 16.60
N PRO A 375 6.23 5.73 17.30
CA PRO A 375 7.61 5.36 17.64
C PRO A 375 8.54 5.28 16.44
N ASP A 376 8.03 4.75 15.33
CA ASP A 376 8.70 4.55 14.05
C ASP A 376 8.86 5.84 13.22
N ALA A 377 8.26 6.95 13.64
CA ALA A 377 8.35 8.25 12.97
C ALA A 377 9.67 8.97 13.34
N VAL A 378 10.53 9.18 12.35
CA VAL A 378 11.91 9.63 12.50
C VAL A 378 12.29 10.72 11.49
N VAL A 379 13.38 11.41 11.78
CA VAL A 379 14.17 12.21 10.85
C VAL A 379 15.49 11.48 10.65
N VAL A 380 15.96 11.41 9.40
CA VAL A 380 17.21 10.73 9.02
C VAL A 380 18.24 11.80 8.64
N GLU A 381 19.27 11.99 9.45
CA GLU A 381 20.23 13.09 9.38
C GLU A 381 21.60 12.59 8.90
N ASN A 382 22.19 13.23 7.90
CA ASN A 382 23.51 12.84 7.41
C ASN A 382 24.64 13.47 8.25
N ARG A 383 25.66 12.69 8.60
CA ARG A 383 26.79 13.17 9.43
C ARG A 383 27.80 14.00 8.65
N GLY A 384 28.07 13.67 7.38
CA GLY A 384 29.06 14.36 6.56
C GLY A 384 28.53 15.65 5.93
N ALA A 385 27.33 15.60 5.35
CA ALA A 385 26.73 16.74 4.65
C ALA A 385 26.07 17.76 5.60
N GLY A 386 25.57 17.33 6.78
CA GLY A 386 24.96 18.23 7.77
C GLY A 386 23.52 18.66 7.46
N GLY A 387 22.68 17.74 6.95
CA GLY A 387 21.26 17.94 6.61
C GLY A 387 20.42 16.68 6.85
N CYS A 388 19.19 16.63 6.36
CA CYS A 388 18.31 15.46 6.52
C CYS A 388 17.61 14.99 5.24
N LEU A 389 17.48 13.66 5.13
CA LEU A 389 16.77 12.99 4.06
C LEU A 389 15.37 13.57 3.90
N ALA A 390 15.04 14.01 2.69
CA ALA A 390 13.79 14.69 2.39
C ALA A 390 13.22 14.25 1.04
N HIS A 391 11.91 14.45 0.85
CA HIS A 391 11.32 14.45 -0.47
C HIS A 391 11.14 15.88 -0.98
N GLN A 392 11.22 16.10 -2.29
CA GLN A 392 10.98 17.41 -2.88
C GLN A 392 9.46 17.69 -2.96
N GLY A 393 8.97 18.72 -2.27
CA GLY A 393 7.57 19.13 -2.37
C GLY A 393 7.24 19.77 -3.74
N GLY A 394 6.09 19.39 -4.32
CA GLY A 394 5.52 20.06 -5.50
C GLY A 394 5.51 19.26 -6.80
N ARG A 395 6.09 18.05 -6.84
CA ARG A 395 5.88 17.09 -7.94
C ARG A 395 5.62 15.68 -7.38
N PRO A 396 4.57 14.97 -7.84
CA PRO A 396 4.24 13.62 -7.34
C PRO A 396 5.23 12.53 -7.78
N ASP A 397 6.16 12.89 -8.68
CA ASP A 397 7.22 12.05 -9.24
C ASP A 397 8.52 12.89 -9.18
N VAL A 398 9.71 12.42 -8.79
CA VAL A 398 10.18 11.05 -8.64
C VAL A 398 11.28 10.99 -7.54
N HIS A 399 11.97 12.07 -7.17
CA HIS A 399 13.32 11.98 -6.58
C HIS A 399 13.40 12.19 -5.05
N ILE A 400 14.35 11.50 -4.40
CA ILE A 400 14.71 11.71 -2.99
C ILE A 400 15.96 12.60 -2.91
N GLN A 401 15.84 13.70 -2.18
CA GLN A 401 16.90 14.68 -2.01
C GLN A 401 17.34 14.70 -0.54
N VAL A 402 18.63 14.64 -0.27
CA VAL A 402 19.12 14.49 1.13
C VAL A 402 19.14 15.79 1.88
N PHE A 403 18.91 16.92 1.22
CA PHE A 403 19.49 18.13 1.76
C PHE A 403 18.51 19.27 1.92
N ARG A 404 17.68 19.12 2.96
CA ARG A 404 17.22 20.26 3.75
C ARG A 404 18.18 20.49 4.92
N ARG A 405 18.77 21.69 4.99
CA ARG A 405 19.59 22.11 6.16
C ARG A 405 18.77 22.23 7.44
N ASP A 406 17.48 22.52 7.32
CA ASP A 406 16.58 22.62 8.47
C ASP A 406 15.79 21.32 8.66
N CYS A 407 16.20 20.52 9.63
CA CYS A 407 15.60 19.23 9.97
C CYS A 407 14.32 19.35 10.84
N ARG A 408 13.60 20.48 10.75
CA ARG A 408 12.39 20.77 11.53
C ARG A 408 11.18 20.03 10.93
N PRO A 409 10.56 19.10 11.68
CA PRO A 409 9.44 18.30 11.17
C PRO A 409 8.09 19.03 11.21
N PHE A 410 8.05 20.32 11.57
CA PHE A 410 6.81 21.10 11.73
C PHE A 410 6.77 22.26 10.75
N GLY A 411 5.91 22.17 9.73
CA GLY A 411 5.61 23.25 8.79
C GLY A 411 5.98 22.97 7.33
N GLN A 412 6.73 21.90 7.05
CA GLN A 412 6.95 21.33 5.72
C GLN A 412 7.09 19.81 5.92
N ASP A 413 6.12 19.01 5.46
CA ASP A 413 6.01 17.58 5.77
C ASP A 413 7.09 16.71 5.05
N GLU A 414 8.18 17.32 4.57
CA GLU A 414 9.11 16.73 3.60
C GLU A 414 10.17 15.80 4.19
N VAL A 415 10.57 16.03 5.44
CA VAL A 415 11.76 15.43 6.09
C VAL A 415 11.44 14.27 7.03
N GLY A 416 10.16 13.93 7.17
CA GLY A 416 9.68 12.90 8.09
C GLY A 416 9.59 11.53 7.43
N TRP A 417 10.08 10.49 8.11
CA TRP A 417 10.07 9.10 7.64
C TRP A 417 9.49 8.16 8.70
N SER A 418 8.89 7.05 8.28
CA SER A 418 8.47 5.91 9.09
C SER A 418 9.35 4.74 8.69
N ILE A 419 10.22 4.28 9.59
CA ILE A 419 11.06 3.10 9.35
C ILE A 419 10.32 1.89 9.91
N ARG A 420 9.84 1.04 9.00
CA ARG A 420 9.07 -0.15 9.33
C ARG A 420 9.90 -1.39 9.03
N PRO A 421 10.35 -2.12 10.06
CA PRO A 421 10.95 -3.42 9.85
C PRO A 421 10.01 -4.29 9.01
N TYR A 422 10.55 -4.96 8.01
CA TYR A 422 9.80 -5.96 7.28
C TYR A 422 9.67 -7.19 8.20
N ALA A 423 8.50 -7.31 8.83
CA ALA A 423 8.31 -8.21 9.97
C ALA A 423 8.30 -9.68 9.56
N MET A 424 9.02 -10.51 10.32
CA MET A 424 8.65 -11.89 10.61
C MET A 424 7.51 -11.89 11.65
N PRO A 425 6.26 -12.26 11.31
CA PRO A 425 5.20 -12.38 12.29
C PRO A 425 5.20 -13.80 12.89
N GLY A 426 5.60 -13.92 14.16
CA GLY A 426 5.17 -14.98 15.07
C GLY A 426 5.47 -16.44 14.71
N ARG A 427 6.71 -16.91 14.91
CA ARG A 427 7.06 -18.14 15.67
C ARG A 427 8.57 -18.43 15.66
N ARG A 428 9.09 -18.74 16.86
CA ARG A 428 10.44 -19.23 17.27
C ARG A 428 11.65 -18.38 16.87
N SER A 429 12.44 -17.98 17.89
CA SER A 429 13.83 -17.58 17.73
C SER A 429 14.59 -18.67 16.96
N CYS A 430 15.58 -18.28 16.16
CA CYS A 430 16.40 -19.19 15.35
C CYS A 430 17.22 -20.21 16.18
N GLY A 431 17.07 -20.25 17.50
CA GLY A 431 17.79 -21.14 18.41
C GLY A 431 17.34 -22.61 18.40
N GLU A 432 16.22 -22.96 17.77
CA GLU A 432 15.81 -24.36 17.62
C GLU A 432 15.95 -24.86 16.16
N PRO A 433 16.84 -25.83 15.88
CA PRO A 433 17.03 -26.35 14.53
C PRO A 433 15.75 -27.02 14.02
N TRP A 434 15.28 -26.58 12.85
CA TRP A 434 14.09 -27.12 12.22
C TRP A 434 14.38 -28.49 11.57
N ARG A 435 13.61 -29.50 11.94
CA ARG A 435 13.74 -30.86 11.40
C ARG A 435 12.38 -31.30 10.90
N GLY A 436 12.09 -31.00 9.63
CA GLY A 436 10.79 -31.29 9.04
C GLY A 436 10.87 -31.48 7.53
N PRO A 437 9.80 -31.99 6.90
CA PRO A 437 9.71 -32.05 5.45
C PRO A 437 9.48 -30.66 4.86
N VAL A 438 10.32 -30.24 3.90
CA VAL A 438 10.15 -28.98 3.17
C VAL A 438 9.25 -29.25 1.97
N ARG A 439 8.10 -28.58 1.86
CA ARG A 439 7.14 -28.79 0.76
C ARG A 439 7.01 -27.55 -0.12
N ASN A 440 7.04 -27.73 -1.44
CA ASN A 440 6.85 -26.62 -2.37
C ASN A 440 5.36 -26.35 -2.64
N ASN A 441 4.93 -25.08 -2.67
CA ASN A 441 3.53 -24.70 -2.93
C ASN A 441 3.11 -25.03 -4.39
N GLY A 442 4.00 -24.80 -5.35
CA GLY A 442 3.71 -24.98 -6.78
C GLY A 442 3.60 -26.44 -7.20
N THR A 443 4.51 -27.28 -6.72
CA THR A 443 4.59 -28.70 -7.13
C THR A 443 3.96 -29.66 -6.12
N GLY A 444 3.75 -29.23 -4.88
CA GLY A 444 3.32 -30.08 -3.76
C GLY A 444 4.35 -31.13 -3.34
N ARG A 445 5.51 -31.20 -4.00
CA ARG A 445 6.57 -32.18 -3.74
C ARG A 445 7.39 -31.78 -2.52
N ARG A 446 7.89 -32.79 -1.80
CA ARG A 446 8.88 -32.60 -0.74
C ARG A 446 10.27 -32.52 -1.34
N LEU A 447 11.10 -31.65 -0.80
CA LEU A 447 12.53 -31.67 -1.08
C LEU A 447 13.07 -33.05 -0.63
N ALA A 448 13.80 -33.73 -1.49
CA ALA A 448 14.48 -34.98 -1.19
C ALA A 448 15.95 -34.83 -1.59
N ASP A 449 16.88 -35.33 -0.77
CA ASP A 449 18.28 -35.35 -1.15
C ASP A 449 18.46 -36.22 -2.41
N GLY A 450 19.21 -35.70 -3.40
CA GLY A 450 19.29 -36.28 -4.74
C GLY A 450 19.84 -37.71 -4.81
N THR A 451 19.23 -38.49 -5.71
CA THR A 451 19.67 -39.73 -6.39
C THR A 451 20.32 -40.84 -5.54
N GLY A 452 19.48 -41.60 -4.81
CA GLY A 452 19.87 -42.88 -4.23
C GLY A 452 18.66 -43.73 -3.90
N THR A 453 18.69 -45.01 -4.27
CA THR A 453 17.61 -45.99 -4.16
C THR A 453 17.09 -46.18 -2.73
N ALA A 454 15.75 -46.16 -2.61
CA ALA A 454 14.89 -46.87 -1.65
C ALA A 454 15.19 -46.86 -0.13
N SER A 455 14.18 -46.38 0.60
CA SER A 455 13.55 -47.02 1.78
C SER A 455 13.75 -46.43 3.18
N THR A 456 14.76 -45.60 3.48
CA THR A 456 14.86 -44.91 4.79
C THR A 456 15.68 -43.62 4.72
N ALA A 457 15.48 -42.80 3.68
CA ALA A 457 16.24 -41.54 3.55
C ALA A 457 15.76 -40.50 4.59
N PRO A 458 16.67 -39.81 5.31
CA PRO A 458 16.28 -38.77 6.27
C PRO A 458 15.57 -37.63 5.53
N ALA A 459 14.56 -37.04 6.18
CA ALA A 459 13.92 -35.82 5.68
C ALA A 459 14.97 -34.73 5.44
N VAL A 460 14.82 -33.94 4.36
CA VAL A 460 15.64 -32.74 4.13
C VAL A 460 15.69 -31.93 5.42
N SER A 461 16.90 -31.68 5.91
CA SER A 461 17.11 -30.90 7.12
C SER A 461 17.43 -29.46 6.75
N ILE A 462 16.68 -28.52 7.35
CA ILE A 462 17.03 -27.10 7.34
C ILE A 462 17.70 -26.83 8.68
N VAL A 463 19.02 -26.81 8.68
CA VAL A 463 19.77 -26.52 9.89
C VAL A 463 20.00 -25.02 9.94
N ALA A 464 19.51 -24.38 11.01
CA ALA A 464 19.91 -23.03 11.33
C ALA A 464 21.44 -23.01 11.51
N VAL A 465 22.12 -22.28 10.65
CA VAL A 465 23.58 -22.13 10.67
C VAL A 465 23.96 -21.05 11.66
N ASP A 466 23.29 -19.90 11.56
CA ASP A 466 23.38 -18.77 12.46
C ASP A 466 22.14 -17.87 12.33
N GLU A 467 21.97 -16.94 13.27
CA GLU A 467 21.09 -15.80 13.06
C GLU A 467 21.80 -14.82 12.10
N SER A 468 21.13 -14.44 11.02
CA SER A 468 21.64 -13.42 10.09
C SER A 468 20.74 -12.19 10.06
N ALA A 469 21.30 -11.09 9.55
CA ALA A 469 20.68 -9.77 9.39
C ALA A 469 19.37 -9.75 8.55
N HIS A 470 19.00 -10.85 7.92
CA HIS A 470 17.85 -10.94 7.01
C HIS A 470 16.82 -11.99 7.46
N GLY A 471 17.08 -12.70 8.57
CA GLY A 471 16.30 -13.85 9.03
C GLY A 471 17.20 -15.01 9.49
N CYS A 472 16.61 -16.16 9.80
CA CYS A 472 17.41 -17.35 10.14
C CYS A 472 18.24 -17.75 8.93
N ARG A 473 19.57 -17.73 9.06
CA ARG A 473 20.43 -18.27 8.01
C ARG A 473 20.39 -19.77 8.12
N VAL A 474 20.04 -20.41 7.04
CA VAL A 474 19.84 -21.85 7.02
C VAL A 474 20.71 -22.51 5.97
N SER A 475 21.19 -23.69 6.32
CA SER A 475 21.73 -24.65 5.38
C SER A 475 20.61 -25.64 5.06
N ILE A 476 20.39 -25.89 3.78
CA ILE A 476 19.37 -26.83 3.31
C ILE A 476 20.11 -27.99 2.67
N SER A 477 19.92 -29.20 3.22
CA SER A 477 20.52 -30.42 2.68
C SER A 477 20.25 -30.55 1.18
N GLY A 478 21.28 -30.90 0.41
CA GLY A 478 21.17 -31.04 -1.04
C GLY A 478 21.24 -29.74 -1.85
N THR A 479 21.41 -28.56 -1.21
CA THR A 479 21.62 -27.28 -1.92
C THR A 479 22.94 -26.60 -1.51
N PRO A 480 23.72 -26.03 -2.44
CA PRO A 480 24.95 -25.33 -2.11
C PRO A 480 24.67 -23.93 -1.54
N GLY A 481 25.45 -23.51 -0.53
CA GLY A 481 25.43 -22.16 0.02
C GLY A 481 24.57 -21.99 1.27
N THR A 482 24.42 -20.75 1.71
CA THR A 482 23.58 -20.36 2.84
C THR A 482 22.38 -19.56 2.37
N TRP A 483 21.27 -19.71 3.07
CA TRP A 483 19.98 -19.16 2.68
C TRP A 483 19.37 -18.32 3.79
N VAL A 484 18.47 -17.44 3.44
CA VAL A 484 17.72 -16.56 4.35
C VAL A 484 16.24 -16.85 4.17
N LEU A 485 15.51 -17.01 5.27
CA LEU A 485 14.07 -17.25 5.24
C LEU A 485 13.28 -15.92 5.33
N GLU A 486 12.38 -15.70 4.38
CA GLU A 486 11.36 -14.66 4.38
C GLU A 486 9.99 -15.30 4.66
N SER A 487 9.25 -14.84 5.68
CA SER A 487 7.87 -15.28 5.89
C SER A 487 6.93 -14.57 4.92
N LEU A 488 6.04 -15.30 4.25
CA LEU A 488 5.03 -14.73 3.38
C LEU A 488 3.76 -14.46 4.19
N THR A 489 3.30 -13.21 4.22
CA THR A 489 2.20 -12.80 5.11
C THR A 489 0.90 -13.55 4.81
N GLY A 490 0.30 -14.15 5.84
CA GLY A 490 -1.06 -14.69 5.81
C GLY A 490 -1.17 -16.19 5.52
N GLU A 491 -0.07 -16.90 5.28
CA GLU A 491 -0.03 -18.34 5.07
C GLU A 491 1.24 -18.95 5.71
N ASP A 492 1.26 -20.26 6.02
CA ASP A 492 2.40 -20.98 6.63
C ASP A 492 3.59 -21.19 5.65
N TRP A 493 3.78 -20.28 4.68
CA TRP A 493 4.80 -20.37 3.64
C TRP A 493 5.95 -19.39 3.89
N VAL A 494 7.13 -19.81 3.45
CA VAL A 494 8.35 -19.01 3.41
C VAL A 494 8.90 -18.92 2.00
N ARG A 495 9.62 -17.84 1.72
CA ARG A 495 10.54 -17.75 0.59
C ARG A 495 11.96 -17.87 1.11
N VAL A 496 12.83 -18.45 0.30
CA VAL A 496 14.19 -18.82 0.71
C VAL A 496 15.17 -18.10 -0.22
N HIS A 497 15.84 -17.05 0.28
CA HIS A 497 16.75 -16.20 -0.49
C HIS A 497 18.19 -16.67 -0.37
N ALA A 498 18.99 -16.54 -1.41
CA ALA A 498 20.42 -16.77 -1.30
C ALA A 498 21.05 -15.66 -0.44
N ALA A 499 21.84 -16.02 0.58
CA ALA A 499 22.39 -15.04 1.51
C ALA A 499 23.37 -14.02 0.87
N ARG A 500 23.89 -14.33 -0.32
CA ARG A 500 24.80 -13.47 -1.08
C ARG A 500 24.11 -12.65 -2.17
N ASP A 501 22.86 -12.99 -2.50
CA ASP A 501 22.05 -12.36 -3.54
C ASP A 501 20.57 -12.57 -3.19
N LEU A 502 19.98 -11.60 -2.50
CA LEU A 502 18.59 -11.69 -2.06
C LEU A 502 17.59 -11.59 -3.23
N SER A 503 18.06 -11.25 -4.44
CA SER A 503 17.26 -11.32 -5.66
C SER A 503 17.15 -12.74 -6.20
N ALA A 504 17.93 -13.70 -5.67
CA ALA A 504 17.86 -15.11 -6.00
C ALA A 504 17.14 -15.90 -4.90
N CYS A 505 16.08 -16.61 -5.27
CA CYS A 505 15.26 -17.43 -4.42
C CYS A 505 15.34 -18.91 -4.82
N LEU A 506 15.26 -19.80 -3.84
CA LEU A 506 15.13 -21.23 -4.08
C LEU A 506 13.80 -21.49 -4.79
N ALA A 507 13.87 -22.10 -5.97
CA ALA A 507 12.71 -22.43 -6.79
C ALA A 507 12.67 -23.94 -7.10
N ALA A 508 11.47 -24.51 -7.12
CA ALA A 508 11.24 -25.83 -7.68
C ALA A 508 11.36 -25.77 -9.21
N VAL A 509 12.19 -26.65 -9.77
CA VAL A 509 12.39 -26.81 -11.21
C VAL A 509 12.15 -28.27 -11.59
N ASP A 510 12.05 -28.55 -12.89
CA ASP A 510 11.86 -29.92 -13.38
C ASP A 510 12.99 -30.82 -12.88
N GLY A 511 12.64 -31.80 -12.04
CA GLY A 511 13.58 -32.77 -11.49
C GLY A 511 14.40 -32.32 -10.28
N GLY A 512 14.20 -31.13 -9.71
CA GLY A 512 14.97 -30.69 -8.53
C GLY A 512 14.68 -29.27 -8.04
N VAL A 513 15.71 -28.64 -7.47
CA VAL A 513 15.69 -27.24 -7.02
C VAL A 513 16.87 -26.46 -7.56
N ALA A 514 16.67 -25.16 -7.77
CA ALA A 514 17.72 -24.25 -8.19
C ALA A 514 17.47 -22.86 -7.59
N ALA A 515 18.54 -22.08 -7.42
CA ALA A 515 18.41 -20.64 -7.22
C ALA A 515 17.92 -20.00 -8.53
N ARG A 516 16.81 -19.28 -8.48
CA ARG A 516 16.23 -18.52 -9.59
C ARG A 516 15.92 -17.12 -9.11
N ARG A 517 15.83 -16.14 -10.00
CA ARG A 517 15.43 -14.79 -9.60
C ARG A 517 14.06 -14.84 -8.88
N CYS A 518 13.96 -14.16 -7.75
CA CYS A 518 12.74 -14.05 -6.98
C CYS A 518 11.63 -13.44 -7.85
N ASP A 519 10.57 -14.20 -8.09
CA ASP A 519 9.41 -13.81 -8.90
C ASP A 519 8.09 -13.95 -8.11
N GLY A 520 8.20 -14.48 -6.88
CA GLY A 520 7.09 -14.76 -5.97
C GLY A 520 6.10 -15.82 -6.46
N SER A 521 6.46 -16.54 -7.52
CA SER A 521 5.69 -17.69 -7.99
C SER A 521 5.58 -18.74 -6.89
N ARG A 522 4.54 -19.58 -6.99
CA ARG A 522 4.37 -20.71 -6.06
C ARG A 522 5.54 -21.70 -6.10
N SER A 523 6.35 -21.68 -7.17
CA SER A 523 7.57 -22.49 -7.23
C SER A 523 8.64 -22.03 -6.24
N GLN A 524 8.55 -20.81 -5.72
CA GLN A 524 9.47 -20.21 -4.75
C GLN A 524 8.92 -20.13 -3.32
N GLN A 525 7.74 -20.72 -3.09
CA GLN A 525 7.08 -20.71 -1.80
C GLN A 525 7.18 -22.10 -1.18
N TRP A 526 7.62 -22.16 0.07
CA TRP A 526 7.99 -23.37 0.76
C TRP A 526 7.29 -23.45 2.11
N GLU A 527 6.65 -24.57 2.40
CA GLU A 527 6.04 -24.85 3.71
C GLU A 527 7.09 -25.58 4.54
N LEU A 528 7.35 -25.03 5.73
CA LEU A 528 8.24 -25.60 6.72
C LEU A 528 7.40 -26.38 7.75
N GLY A 529 7.11 -27.66 7.48
CA GLY A 529 6.36 -28.59 8.35
C GLY A 529 7.03 -29.09 9.64
#